data_AF-A0A7W7W6N4-F1
#
_entry.id   AF-A0A7W7W6N4-F1
#
_cell.length_a   1.000
_cell.length_b   1.000
_cell.length_c   1.000
_cell.angle_alpha   90.00
_cell.angle_beta   90.00
_cell.angle_gamma   90.00
#
_symmetry.space_group_name_H-M   'P 1'
#
loop_
_entity.id
_entity.type
_entity.pdbx_description
1 polymer ?
#
loop_
_entity_poly.entity_id
_entity_poly.type
_entity_poly.pdbx_seq_one_letter_code
_entity_poly.pdbx_strand_id
1 'polypeptide(L)'
;MAKGVLQHLWQALDFKLSEVLQLDFALGVLAGGAAVSMALVEPEALLRTVPVAAGLVGVILGAVLAGVAVQAAFMDQPFLRKLRAINRDPVHYLAPFLFTGVIGVFGMLGLVVLSAMSKDTNVAVLAVTGTVSGLFTVWSMASILHCLAMLVQFVGLKMDAIDLPDDVEVPRRNSAIG
;
A
#
# COMPACT_ATOMS: atom_id res chain seq x y z
N MET A 1 4.71 -10.07 -22.07
CA MET A 1 5.44 -9.92 -20.79
C MET A 1 4.65 -9.16 -19.72
N ALA A 2 4.05 -8.00 -19.99
CA ALA A 2 3.31 -7.21 -18.96
C ALA A 2 2.12 -7.92 -18.29
N LYS A 3 1.41 -8.81 -19.01
CA LYS A 3 0.26 -9.57 -18.48
C LYS A 3 0.63 -10.47 -17.29
N GLY A 4 1.81 -11.08 -17.28
CA GLY A 4 2.25 -11.97 -16.20
C GLY A 4 2.63 -11.21 -14.92
N VAL A 5 3.34 -10.09 -15.05
CA VAL A 5 3.71 -9.23 -13.91
C VAL A 5 2.47 -8.63 -13.26
N LEU A 6 1.52 -8.13 -14.06
CA LEU A 6 0.26 -7.60 -13.55
C LEU A 6 -0.62 -8.68 -12.91
N GLN A 7 -0.66 -9.91 -13.44
CA GLN A 7 -1.39 -11.02 -12.82
C GLN A 7 -0.77 -11.45 -11.48
N HIS A 8 0.56 -11.53 -11.38
CA HIS A 8 1.22 -11.87 -10.12
C HIS A 8 1.07 -10.76 -9.07
N LEU A 9 1.08 -9.49 -9.50
CA LEU A 9 0.76 -8.37 -8.62
C LEU A 9 -0.71 -8.40 -8.18
N TRP A 10 -1.64 -8.76 -9.06
CA TRP A 10 -3.06 -8.92 -8.74
C TRP A 10 -3.33 -10.09 -7.77
N GLN A 11 -2.65 -11.23 -7.95
CA GLN A 11 -2.72 -12.35 -7.00
C GLN A 11 -2.06 -12.02 -5.66
N ALA A 12 -0.97 -11.23 -5.67
CA ALA A 12 -0.38 -10.71 -4.45
C ALA A 12 -1.30 -9.69 -3.75
N LEU A 13 -2.12 -8.97 -4.51
CA LEU A 13 -3.16 -8.05 -4.03
C LEU A 13 -4.45 -8.75 -3.60
N ASP A 14 -4.59 -10.08 -3.78
CA ASP A 14 -5.77 -10.87 -3.41
C ASP A 14 -5.80 -11.09 -1.88
N PHE A 15 -5.66 -9.99 -1.15
CA PHE A 15 -6.02 -9.90 0.24
C PHE A 15 -7.51 -10.15 0.36
N LYS A 16 -7.91 -10.79 1.46
CA LYS A 16 -9.30 -10.67 1.90
C LYS A 16 -9.58 -9.18 2.03
N LEU A 17 -10.45 -8.66 1.15
CA LEU A 17 -10.96 -7.29 1.19
C LEU A 17 -11.40 -6.86 2.61
N SER A 18 -11.76 -7.80 3.48
CA SER A 18 -12.07 -7.59 4.89
C SER A 18 -10.89 -7.14 5.79
N GLU A 19 -9.64 -7.37 5.41
CA GLU A 19 -8.45 -6.93 6.17
C GLU A 19 -7.96 -5.53 5.76
N VAL A 20 -8.35 -5.08 4.57
CA VAL A 20 -7.86 -3.85 3.93
C VAL A 20 -8.96 -2.77 3.78
N LEU A 21 -10.24 -3.16 3.81
CA LEU A 21 -11.38 -2.24 3.88
C LEU A 21 -11.83 -2.01 5.33
N GLN A 22 -10.89 -1.77 6.25
CA GLN A 22 -11.21 -1.54 7.65
C GLN A 22 -11.25 -0.03 7.95
N LEU A 23 -10.76 0.37 9.12
CA LEU A 23 -10.82 1.75 9.60
C LEU A 23 -10.11 2.73 8.65
N ASP A 24 -9.10 2.27 7.92
CA ASP A 24 -8.33 3.03 6.93
C ASP A 24 -9.16 3.44 5.70
N PHE A 25 -9.97 2.52 5.15
CA PHE A 25 -10.92 2.86 4.08
C PHE A 25 -12.00 3.82 4.57
N ALA A 26 -12.52 3.62 5.79
CA ALA A 26 -13.51 4.52 6.38
C ALA A 26 -12.97 5.95 6.55
N LEU A 27 -11.71 6.10 6.98
CA LEU A 27 -11.04 7.40 7.04
C LEU A 27 -10.88 8.02 5.63
N GLY A 28 -10.57 7.20 4.62
CA GLY A 28 -10.56 7.63 3.22
C GLY A 28 -11.93 8.16 2.76
N VAL A 29 -13.02 7.45 3.06
CA VAL A 29 -14.39 7.91 2.71
C VAL A 29 -14.76 9.20 3.43
N LEU A 30 -14.42 9.34 4.72
CA LEU A 30 -14.64 10.57 5.47
C LEU A 30 -13.85 11.74 4.87
N ALA A 31 -12.60 11.52 4.48
CA ALA A 31 -11.79 12.52 3.79
C ALA A 31 -12.38 12.89 2.43
N GLY A 32 -12.88 11.92 1.68
CA GLY A 32 -13.61 12.17 0.43
C GLY A 32 -14.83 13.05 0.65
N GLY A 33 -15.66 12.73 1.65
CA GLY A 33 -16.81 13.55 2.03
C GLY A 33 -16.44 14.96 2.48
N ALA A 34 -15.36 15.09 3.27
CA ALA A 34 -14.82 16.40 3.65
C ALA A 34 -14.39 17.20 2.41
N ALA A 35 -13.73 16.56 1.43
CA ALA A 35 -13.33 17.22 0.20
C ALA A 35 -14.51 17.67 -0.67
N VAL A 36 -15.60 16.87 -0.76
CA VAL A 36 -16.86 17.32 -1.39
C VAL A 36 -17.39 18.56 -0.70
N SER A 37 -17.49 18.53 0.63
CA SER A 37 -18.03 19.64 1.41
C SER A 37 -17.20 20.92 1.22
N MET A 38 -15.86 20.79 1.17
CA MET A 38 -14.98 21.93 0.93
C MET A 38 -15.06 22.42 -0.51
N ALA A 39 -15.22 21.55 -1.51
CA ALA A 39 -15.42 21.98 -2.89
C ALA A 39 -16.70 22.81 -3.08
N LEU A 40 -17.74 22.55 -2.29
CA LEU A 40 -19.03 23.25 -2.34
C LEU A 40 -19.02 24.57 -1.54
N VAL A 41 -18.36 24.59 -0.38
CA VAL A 41 -18.44 25.73 0.56
C VAL A 41 -17.23 26.66 0.44
N GLU A 42 -16.01 26.09 0.37
CA GLU A 42 -14.75 26.84 0.35
C GLU A 42 -13.72 26.20 -0.60
N PRO A 43 -13.89 26.34 -1.93
CA PRO A 43 -13.01 25.71 -2.92
C PRO A 43 -11.56 26.18 -2.81
N GLU A 44 -11.32 27.42 -2.34
CA GLU A 44 -9.97 27.91 -2.09
C GLU A 44 -9.28 27.17 -0.94
N ALA A 45 -10.01 26.80 0.11
CA ALA A 45 -9.46 26.05 1.24
C ALA A 45 -9.02 24.65 0.79
N LEU A 46 -9.84 23.98 -0.03
CA LEU A 46 -9.50 22.68 -0.63
C LEU A 46 -8.18 22.77 -1.42
N LEU A 47 -8.05 23.74 -2.33
CA LEU A 47 -6.85 23.87 -3.17
C LEU A 47 -5.59 24.19 -2.35
N ARG A 48 -5.71 24.92 -1.22
CA ARG A 48 -4.59 25.19 -0.32
C ARG A 48 -4.04 23.94 0.38
N THR A 49 -4.83 22.86 0.50
CA THR A 49 -4.38 21.61 1.10
C THR A 49 -3.48 20.78 0.18
N VAL A 50 -3.53 21.01 -1.12
CA VAL A 50 -2.81 20.21 -2.14
C VAL A 50 -1.30 20.07 -1.87
N PRO A 51 -0.52 21.14 -1.62
CA PRO A 51 0.91 21.00 -1.37
C PRO A 51 1.23 20.21 -0.10
N VAL A 52 0.42 20.36 0.95
CA VAL A 52 0.58 19.61 2.21
C VAL A 52 0.27 18.13 1.98
N ALA A 53 -0.84 17.85 1.30
CA ALA A 53 -1.25 16.50 0.94
C ALA A 53 -0.19 15.80 0.07
N ALA A 54 0.35 16.48 -0.93
CA ALA A 54 1.41 15.95 -1.79
C ALA A 54 2.70 15.65 -1.00
N GLY A 55 3.09 16.54 -0.09
CA GLY A 55 4.24 16.32 0.80
C GLY A 55 4.05 15.08 1.69
N LEU A 56 2.85 14.91 2.28
CA LEU A 56 2.52 13.74 3.09
C LEU A 56 2.58 12.45 2.28
N VAL A 57 1.97 12.41 1.09
CA VAL A 57 2.03 11.21 0.23
C VAL A 57 3.46 10.89 -0.20
N GLY A 58 4.29 11.90 -0.46
CA GLY A 58 5.72 11.71 -0.70
C GLY A 58 6.44 10.99 0.44
N VAL A 59 6.18 11.39 1.69
CA VAL A 59 6.72 10.73 2.89
C VAL A 59 6.22 9.28 3.00
N ILE A 60 4.93 9.04 2.71
CA ILE A 60 4.34 7.69 2.74
C ILE A 60 5.02 6.77 1.73
N LEU A 61 5.13 7.22 0.48
CA LEU A 61 5.78 6.43 -0.56
C LEU A 61 7.24 6.16 -0.22
N GLY A 62 7.95 7.14 0.36
CA GLY A 62 9.30 6.93 0.88
C GLY A 62 9.37 5.84 1.96
N ALA A 63 8.47 5.88 2.94
CA ALA A 63 8.38 4.87 3.99
C ALA A 63 8.04 3.48 3.44
N VAL A 64 7.13 3.40 2.46
CA VAL A 64 6.76 2.16 1.79
C VAL A 64 7.97 1.55 1.08
N LEU A 65 8.70 2.35 0.28
CA LEU A 65 9.89 1.88 -0.43
C LEU A 65 10.99 1.43 0.54
N ALA A 66 11.19 2.16 1.64
CA ALA A 66 12.13 1.77 2.68
C ALA A 66 11.74 0.43 3.33
N GLY A 67 10.46 0.23 3.66
CA GLY A 67 9.96 -1.02 4.22
C GLY A 67 10.14 -2.20 3.26
N VAL A 68 9.84 -2.02 1.97
CA VAL A 68 10.08 -3.04 0.93
C VAL A 68 11.58 -3.36 0.81
N ALA A 69 12.45 -2.34 0.83
CA ALA A 69 13.89 -2.55 0.77
C ALA A 69 14.42 -3.35 1.97
N VAL A 70 13.94 -3.05 3.18
CA VAL A 70 14.29 -3.79 4.40
C VAL A 70 13.83 -5.25 4.29
N GLN A 71 12.58 -5.50 3.88
CA GLN A 71 12.10 -6.87 3.70
C GLN A 71 12.92 -7.62 2.65
N ALA A 72 13.19 -7.00 1.50
CA ALA A 72 14.00 -7.59 0.43
C ALA A 72 15.43 -7.91 0.90
N ALA A 73 16.04 -7.04 1.71
CA ALA A 73 17.37 -7.27 2.26
C ALA A 73 17.43 -8.48 3.21
N PHE A 74 16.34 -8.77 3.92
CA PHE A 74 16.24 -9.89 4.85
C PHE A 74 15.72 -11.19 4.22
N MET A 75 15.24 -11.16 2.98
CA MET A 75 14.85 -12.35 2.19
C MET A 75 16.08 -13.06 1.60
N ASP A 76 16.99 -13.48 2.47
CA ASP A 76 18.15 -14.29 2.10
C ASP A 76 17.76 -15.75 1.79
N GLN A 77 18.63 -16.45 1.06
CA GLN A 77 18.43 -17.86 0.68
C GLN A 77 18.13 -18.78 1.89
N PRO A 78 18.81 -18.68 3.05
CA PRO A 78 18.50 -19.48 4.23
C PRO A 78 17.07 -19.26 4.74
N PHE A 79 16.65 -18.01 4.84
CA PHE A 79 15.30 -17.67 5.31
C PHE A 79 14.21 -18.14 4.35
N LEU A 80 14.42 -17.97 3.04
CA LEU A 80 13.48 -18.44 2.02
C LEU A 80 13.33 -19.97 2.03
N ARG A 81 14.38 -20.73 2.38
CA ARG A 81 14.29 -22.19 2.56
C ARG A 81 13.44 -22.55 3.76
N LYS A 82 13.65 -21.87 4.90
CA LYS A 82 12.85 -22.07 6.13
C LYS A 82 11.38 -21.71 5.91
N LEU A 83 11.10 -20.57 5.25
CA LEU A 83 9.74 -20.18 4.85
C LEU A 83 9.08 -21.21 3.94
N ARG A 84 9.83 -21.76 2.97
CA ARG A 84 9.32 -22.81 2.07
C ARG A 84 9.06 -24.12 2.81
N ALA A 85 9.86 -24.47 3.82
CA ALA A 85 9.65 -25.66 4.64
C ALA A 85 8.33 -25.59 5.43
N ILE A 86 7.92 -24.39 5.87
CA ILE A 86 6.61 -24.16 6.50
C ILE A 86 5.50 -23.80 5.49
N ASN A 87 5.77 -23.97 4.19
CA ASN A 87 4.85 -23.70 3.08
C ASN A 87 4.22 -22.30 3.11
N ARG A 88 4.97 -21.29 3.56
CA ARG A 88 4.50 -19.90 3.68
C ARG A 88 5.10 -19.03 2.57
N ASP A 89 4.26 -18.24 1.92
CA ASP A 89 4.67 -17.40 0.80
C ASP A 89 5.29 -16.07 1.30
N PRO A 90 6.55 -15.74 0.95
CA PRO A 90 7.18 -14.46 1.31
C PRO A 90 6.42 -13.24 0.75
N VAL A 91 5.71 -13.41 -0.37
CA VAL A 91 4.98 -12.31 -1.03
C VAL A 91 3.90 -11.70 -0.12
N HIS A 92 3.34 -12.49 0.80
CA HIS A 92 2.33 -12.05 1.76
C HIS A 92 2.80 -10.87 2.63
N TYR A 93 4.11 -10.76 2.91
CA TYR A 93 4.67 -9.68 3.73
C TYR A 93 4.91 -8.38 2.96
N LEU A 94 5.15 -8.47 1.65
CA LEU A 94 5.34 -7.30 0.77
C LEU A 94 4.02 -6.70 0.31
N ALA A 95 2.99 -7.52 0.20
CA ALA A 95 1.75 -7.14 -0.43
C ALA A 95 1.04 -5.91 0.21
N PRO A 96 1.05 -5.68 1.54
CA PRO A 96 0.42 -4.48 2.14
C PRO A 96 1.19 -3.20 1.80
N PHE A 97 2.51 -3.30 1.67
CA PHE A 97 3.37 -2.20 1.24
C PHE A 97 3.08 -1.84 -0.23
N LEU A 98 3.01 -2.85 -1.10
CA LEU A 98 2.67 -2.64 -2.51
C LEU A 98 1.29 -2.03 -2.68
N PHE A 99 0.30 -2.52 -1.94
CA PHE A 99 -1.06 -1.99 -1.95
C PHE A 99 -1.09 -0.51 -1.53
N THR A 100 -0.46 -0.18 -0.40
CA THR A 100 -0.37 1.20 0.10
C THR A 100 0.36 2.10 -0.90
N GLY A 101 1.41 1.60 -1.55
CA GLY A 101 2.13 2.31 -2.60
C GLY A 101 1.23 2.63 -3.80
N VAL A 102 0.44 1.66 -4.27
CA VAL A 102 -0.48 1.84 -5.40
C VAL A 102 -1.56 2.90 -5.06
N ILE A 103 -2.16 2.83 -3.87
CA ILE A 103 -3.13 3.84 -3.41
C ILE A 103 -2.47 5.23 -3.36
N GLY A 104 -1.26 5.33 -2.79
CA GLY A 104 -0.53 6.60 -2.72
C GLY A 104 -0.25 7.19 -4.11
N VAL A 105 0.10 6.36 -5.09
CA VAL A 105 0.27 6.81 -6.49
C VAL A 105 -1.03 7.35 -7.07
N PHE A 106 -2.17 6.68 -6.86
CA PHE A 106 -3.47 7.19 -7.29
C PHE A 106 -3.85 8.51 -6.58
N GLY A 107 -3.53 8.63 -5.29
CA GLY A 107 -3.67 9.88 -4.54
C GLY A 107 -2.87 11.03 -5.16
N MET A 108 -1.59 10.79 -5.46
CA MET A 108 -0.73 11.77 -6.12
C MET A 108 -1.23 12.17 -7.51
N LEU A 109 -1.65 11.21 -8.33
CA LEU A 109 -2.23 11.52 -9.65
C LEU A 109 -3.47 12.41 -9.52
N GLY A 110 -4.34 12.13 -8.54
CA GLY A 110 -5.49 12.97 -8.23
C GLY A 110 -5.08 14.37 -7.78
N LEU A 111 -4.08 14.50 -6.90
CA LEU A 111 -3.57 15.78 -6.43
C LEU A 111 -2.91 16.59 -7.55
N VAL A 112 -2.23 15.94 -8.50
CA VAL A 112 -1.68 16.60 -9.70
C VAL A 112 -2.79 17.22 -10.52
N VAL A 113 -3.87 16.48 -10.79
CA VAL A 113 -5.03 17.02 -11.51
C VAL A 113 -5.67 18.17 -10.74
N LEU A 114 -5.84 18.01 -9.41
CA LEU A 114 -6.41 19.04 -8.55
C LEU A 114 -5.54 20.31 -8.49
N SER A 115 -4.21 20.17 -8.56
CA SER A 115 -3.27 21.31 -8.54
C SER A 115 -3.37 22.20 -9.78
N ALA A 116 -3.88 21.67 -10.89
CA ALA A 116 -4.09 22.42 -12.12
C ALA A 116 -5.47 23.13 -12.16
N MET A 117 -6.33 22.91 -11.16
CA MET A 117 -7.67 23.49 -11.09
C MET A 117 -7.64 24.86 -10.40
N SER A 118 -8.56 25.73 -10.79
CA SER A 118 -8.85 26.98 -10.10
C SER A 118 -10.20 26.92 -9.38
N LYS A 119 -10.46 27.91 -8.52
CA LYS A 119 -11.76 28.07 -7.83
C LYS A 119 -12.95 28.26 -8.77
N ASP A 120 -12.70 28.69 -10.01
CA ASP A 120 -13.73 28.93 -11.03
C ASP A 120 -14.01 27.67 -11.87
N THR A 121 -13.28 26.57 -11.61
CA THR A 121 -13.53 25.28 -12.25
C THR A 121 -14.94 24.81 -11.91
N ASN A 122 -15.59 24.10 -12.84
CA ASN A 122 -16.90 23.50 -12.62
C ASN A 122 -16.92 22.74 -11.27
N VAL A 123 -17.83 23.13 -10.39
CA VAL A 123 -17.94 22.64 -9.02
C VAL A 123 -18.08 21.12 -8.96
N ALA A 124 -18.79 20.51 -9.91
CA ALA A 124 -18.94 19.06 -9.96
C ALA A 124 -17.60 18.36 -10.27
N VAL A 125 -16.80 18.93 -11.18
CA VAL A 125 -15.48 18.40 -11.53
C VAL A 125 -14.52 18.57 -10.36
N LEU A 126 -14.52 19.76 -9.73
CA LEU A 126 -13.69 20.05 -8.56
C LEU A 126 -14.04 19.12 -7.39
N ALA A 127 -15.33 18.90 -7.13
CA ALA A 127 -15.80 18.01 -6.07
C ALA A 127 -15.39 16.56 -6.33
N VAL A 128 -15.59 16.04 -7.55
CA VAL A 128 -15.21 14.66 -7.90
C VAL A 128 -13.70 14.48 -7.77
N THR A 129 -12.90 15.36 -8.37
CA THR A 129 -11.44 15.27 -8.29
C THR A 129 -10.96 15.40 -6.86
N GLY A 130 -11.46 16.37 -6.10
CA GLY A 130 -11.14 16.57 -4.68
C GLY A 130 -11.48 15.35 -3.82
N THR A 131 -12.64 14.73 -4.07
CA THR A 131 -13.07 13.50 -3.39
C THR A 131 -12.12 12.35 -3.65
N VAL A 132 -11.83 12.11 -4.93
CA VAL A 132 -10.96 11.00 -5.36
C VAL A 132 -9.56 11.21 -4.79
N SER A 133 -8.98 12.40 -4.94
CA SER A 133 -7.66 12.70 -4.40
C SER A 133 -7.62 12.63 -2.87
N GLY A 134 -8.63 13.18 -2.19
CA GLY A 134 -8.72 13.18 -0.73
C GLY A 134 -8.86 11.77 -0.16
N LEU A 135 -9.72 10.95 -0.77
CA LEU A 135 -9.94 9.56 -0.39
C LEU A 135 -8.65 8.76 -0.50
N PHE A 136 -8.00 8.74 -1.67
CA PHE A 136 -6.79 7.94 -1.86
C PHE A 136 -5.63 8.46 -1.01
N THR A 137 -5.50 9.78 -0.84
CA THR A 137 -4.45 10.37 0.00
C THR A 137 -4.61 9.92 1.45
N VAL A 138 -5.78 10.10 2.05
CA VAL A 138 -5.99 9.76 3.47
C VAL A 138 -6.03 8.25 3.69
N TRP A 139 -6.54 7.47 2.73
CA TRP A 139 -6.46 6.02 2.79
C TRP A 139 -4.99 5.56 2.83
N SER A 140 -4.13 6.08 1.94
CA SER A 140 -2.71 5.75 1.96
C SER A 140 -2.01 6.12 3.28
N MET A 141 -2.41 7.25 3.88
CA MET A 141 -1.92 7.68 5.20
C MET A 141 -2.29 6.68 6.29
N ALA A 142 -3.55 6.27 6.32
CA ALA A 142 -4.05 5.36 7.34
C ALA A 142 -3.45 3.95 7.20
N SER A 143 -3.23 3.47 5.97
CA SER A 143 -2.67 2.14 5.69
C SER A 143 -1.19 1.99 6.10
N ILE A 144 -0.49 3.07 6.46
CA ILE A 144 0.87 2.99 7.06
C ILE A 144 0.86 2.15 8.34
N LEU A 145 -0.17 2.27 9.17
CA LEU A 145 -0.21 1.55 10.44
C LEU A 145 -0.17 0.03 10.22
N HIS A 146 -0.86 -0.43 9.18
CA HIS A 146 -0.85 -1.83 8.78
C HIS A 146 0.53 -2.24 8.21
N CYS A 147 1.16 -1.39 7.40
CA CYS A 147 2.53 -1.61 6.92
C CYS A 147 3.52 -1.79 8.08
N LEU A 148 3.45 -0.93 9.11
CA LEU A 148 4.31 -1.01 10.29
C LEU A 148 4.09 -2.31 11.06
N ALA A 149 2.84 -2.70 11.29
CA ALA A 149 2.52 -3.95 11.97
C ALA A 149 3.11 -5.17 11.22
N MET A 150 2.99 -5.17 9.89
CA MET A 150 3.53 -6.24 9.04
C MET A 150 5.06 -6.27 9.03
N LEU A 151 5.71 -5.11 9.06
CA LEU A 151 7.17 -5.04 9.18
C LEU A 151 7.66 -5.59 10.51
N VAL A 152 6.99 -5.24 11.62
CA VAL A 152 7.34 -5.78 12.95
C VAL A 152 7.17 -7.31 12.97
N GLN A 153 6.07 -7.84 12.44
CA GLN A 153 5.86 -9.28 12.33
C GLN A 153 6.94 -9.96 11.48
N PHE A 154 7.31 -9.36 10.35
CA PHE A 154 8.34 -9.90 9.47
C PHE A 154 9.73 -9.91 10.14
N VAL A 155 10.11 -8.82 10.81
CA VAL A 155 11.37 -8.72 11.54
C VAL A 155 11.41 -9.74 12.68
N GLY A 156 10.32 -9.88 13.44
CA GLY A 156 10.20 -10.92 14.48
C GLY A 156 10.42 -12.31 13.91
N LEU A 157 9.74 -12.65 12.81
CA LEU A 157 9.89 -13.94 12.16
C LEU A 157 11.30 -14.19 11.61
N LYS A 158 12.00 -13.13 11.17
CA LYS A 158 13.41 -13.23 10.77
C LYS A 158 14.33 -13.48 11.96
N MET A 159 14.11 -12.82 13.10
CA MET A 159 14.89 -13.06 14.32
C MET A 159 14.68 -14.50 14.82
N ASP A 160 13.44 -14.97 14.89
CA ASP A 160 13.13 -16.36 15.28
C ASP A 160 13.77 -17.37 14.32
N ALA A 161 13.84 -17.05 13.02
CA ALA A 161 14.45 -17.90 12.01
C ALA A 161 15.99 -17.95 12.08
N ILE A 162 16.65 -16.97 12.73
CA ILE A 162 18.11 -17.00 12.97
C ILE A 162 18.44 -18.03 14.06
N ASP A 163 17.56 -18.20 15.05
CA ASP A 163 17.76 -19.12 16.16
C ASP A 163 17.53 -20.60 15.80
N LEU A 164 16.93 -20.88 14.62
CA LEU A 164 16.79 -22.25 14.11
C LEU A 164 18.05 -22.70 13.33
N PRO A 165 18.51 -23.95 13.50
CA PRO A 165 19.52 -24.55 12.61
C PRO A 165 19.09 -24.51 11.14
N ASP A 166 20.06 -24.39 10.22
CA ASP A 166 19.79 -24.30 8.77
C ASP A 166 19.49 -25.67 8.12
N ASP A 167 19.49 -26.73 8.92
CA ASP A 167 19.44 -28.15 8.55
C ASP A 167 18.03 -28.62 8.14
N VAL A 168 17.06 -27.71 7.98
CA VAL A 168 15.67 -28.06 7.66
C VAL A 168 15.61 -28.62 6.24
N GLU A 169 15.55 -29.94 6.13
CA GLU A 169 15.33 -30.66 4.87
C GLU A 169 13.99 -30.23 4.26
N VAL A 170 14.04 -29.49 3.16
CA VAL A 170 12.86 -29.17 2.36
C VAL A 170 12.35 -30.48 1.75
N PRO A 171 11.10 -30.93 1.99
CA PRO A 171 10.56 -32.10 1.33
C PRO A 171 10.63 -31.86 -0.17
N ARG A 172 11.41 -32.67 -0.89
CA ARG A 172 11.47 -32.60 -2.36
C ARG A 172 10.07 -32.85 -2.88
N ARG A 173 9.44 -31.81 -3.45
CA ARG A 173 8.17 -31.92 -4.18
C ARG A 173 8.39 -32.97 -5.26
N ASN A 174 7.86 -34.18 -5.04
CA ASN A 174 7.95 -35.29 -5.99
C ASN A 174 7.45 -34.79 -7.34
N SER A 175 8.37 -34.66 -8.28
CA SER A 175 8.12 -34.68 -9.71
C SER A 175 7.63 -36.08 -10.08
N ALA A 176 6.37 -36.36 -9.77
CA ALA A 176 5.61 -37.44 -10.39
C ALA A 176 4.82 -36.81 -11.53
N ILE A 177 5.53 -36.54 -12.63
CA ILE A 177 4.91 -36.49 -13.96
C ILE A 177 4.87 -37.96 -14.38
N GLY A 178 3.67 -38.55 -14.28
CA GLY A 178 3.28 -39.85 -14.82
C GLY A 178 1.83 -39.73 -15.21
#